data_AF-A0A967HFV0-F1
#
_entry.id   AF-A0A967HFV0-F1
#
_cell.length_a   1.000
_cell.length_b   1.000
_cell.length_c   1.000
_cell.angle_alpha   90.00
_cell.angle_beta   90.00
_cell.angle_gamma   90.00
#
_symmetry.space_group_name_H-M   'P 1'
#
loop_
_entity.id
_entity.type
_entity.pdbx_description
1 polymer ?
#
loop_
_entity_poly.entity_id
_entity_poly.type
_entity_poly.pdbx_seq_one_letter_code
_entity_poly.pdbx_strand_id
1 'polypeptide(L)'
;GTTDAELFDVLSDMVEALRDGHAELLSPFARYAWEGWREGRPENYSADLVTPYLGSPSGSASGRALVWATLDGGLGYLRISTFAPSTDLGPGVDRALESLGDVPGLIIDVRSNGGGSDTETEAVAGRLFDRRTHYRTYRYKAGPAHDDFGPEIRSYIEPAGRERYDGPVVVLQNRSTYSAAEDFVLAMRVRPNTTLVGDSTGGGAGNPIGRELPNGWYLRVSRWQAWAADGTWYEGLG
;
A
#
# COMPACT_ATOMS: atom_id res chain seq x y z
N GLY A 1 -19.14 24.94 29.86
CA GLY A 1 -18.59 23.63 29.46
C GLY A 1 -18.22 23.73 28.01
N THR A 2 -17.11 23.13 27.61
CA THR A 2 -16.70 23.00 26.19
C THR A 2 -17.75 22.20 25.45
N THR A 3 -18.16 22.65 24.28
CA THR A 3 -19.06 21.93 23.38
C THR A 3 -18.33 20.79 22.68
N ASP A 4 -19.07 19.82 22.13
CA ASP A 4 -18.49 18.72 21.35
C ASP A 4 -17.72 19.24 20.12
N ALA A 5 -18.16 20.32 19.49
CA ALA A 5 -17.44 20.92 18.37
C ALA A 5 -16.09 21.52 18.81
N GLU A 6 -16.08 22.32 19.88
CA GLU A 6 -14.84 22.89 20.42
C GLU A 6 -13.87 21.81 20.92
N LEU A 7 -14.39 20.73 21.52
CA LEU A 7 -13.56 19.59 21.91
C LEU A 7 -12.98 18.87 20.69
N PHE A 8 -13.77 18.71 19.62
CA PHE A 8 -13.31 18.09 18.38
C PHE A 8 -12.18 18.89 17.74
N ASP A 9 -12.30 20.23 17.71
CA ASP A 9 -11.26 21.10 17.16
C ASP A 9 -9.95 20.98 17.95
N VAL A 10 -10.00 21.03 19.29
CA VAL A 10 -8.82 20.86 20.14
C VAL A 10 -8.16 19.50 19.95
N LEU A 11 -8.94 18.41 19.90
CA LEU A 11 -8.39 17.08 19.66
C LEU A 11 -7.84 16.93 18.23
N SER A 12 -8.44 17.61 17.25
CA SER A 12 -7.94 17.66 15.88
C SER A 12 -6.57 18.35 15.81
N ASP A 13 -6.39 19.48 16.51
CA ASP A 13 -5.07 20.16 16.63
C ASP A 13 -4.01 19.26 17.28
N MET A 14 -4.40 18.42 18.25
CA MET A 14 -3.50 17.45 18.86
C MET A 14 -3.10 16.34 17.88
N VAL A 15 -4.04 15.87 17.05
CA VAL A 15 -3.76 14.89 15.98
C VAL A 15 -2.88 15.52 14.89
N GLU A 16 -3.14 16.77 14.51
CA GLU A 16 -2.36 17.54 13.54
C GLU A 16 -0.88 17.63 13.91
N ALA A 17 -0.59 17.82 15.21
CA ALA A 17 0.77 17.92 15.71
C ALA A 17 1.63 16.66 15.44
N LEU A 18 0.99 15.51 15.21
CA LEU A 18 1.68 14.26 14.87
C LEU A 18 2.20 14.27 13.43
N ARG A 19 1.55 15.02 12.53
CA ARG A 19 1.84 15.03 11.08
C ARG A 19 1.96 13.62 10.50
N ASP A 20 1.04 12.76 10.89
CA ASP A 20 0.96 11.36 10.49
C ASP A 20 -0.35 11.13 9.73
N GLY A 21 -0.24 10.72 8.46
CA GLY A 21 -1.38 10.46 7.58
C GLY A 21 -2.26 9.27 8.03
N HIS A 22 -1.81 8.49 9.01
CA HIS A 22 -2.61 7.45 9.65
C HIS A 22 -3.32 7.88 10.93
N ALA A 23 -2.95 9.03 11.49
CA ALA A 23 -3.58 9.54 12.68
C ALA A 23 -4.92 10.19 12.31
N GLU A 24 -5.99 9.70 12.92
CA GLU A 24 -7.34 10.08 12.55
C GLU A 24 -8.25 10.11 13.77
N LEU A 25 -9.05 11.18 13.88
CA LEU A 25 -10.11 11.34 14.86
C LEU A 25 -11.46 11.24 14.17
N LEU A 26 -12.35 10.39 14.68
CA LEU A 26 -13.72 10.25 14.19
C LEU A 26 -14.72 10.52 15.30
N SER A 27 -15.72 11.33 15.00
CA SER A 27 -16.91 11.54 15.81
C SER A 27 -18.17 11.23 14.97
N PRO A 28 -19.36 11.20 15.58
CA PRO A 28 -20.61 11.04 14.82
C PRO A 28 -20.89 12.14 13.79
N PHE A 29 -20.22 13.29 13.89
CA PHE A 29 -20.49 14.48 13.09
C PHE A 29 -19.30 14.95 12.24
N ALA A 30 -18.08 14.49 12.54
CA ALA A 30 -16.87 14.94 11.84
C ALA A 30 -15.77 13.87 11.83
N ARG A 31 -14.85 14.02 10.88
CA ARG A 31 -13.62 13.25 10.74
C ARG A 31 -12.46 14.21 10.55
N TYR A 32 -11.36 13.99 11.26
CA TYR A 32 -10.11 14.70 11.06
C TYR A 32 -8.99 13.71 10.76
N ALA A 33 -8.18 14.01 9.74
CA ALA A 33 -6.93 13.34 9.45
C ALA A 33 -5.98 14.35 8.83
N TRP A 34 -4.69 14.25 9.14
CA TRP A 34 -3.71 15.12 8.50
C TRP A 34 -3.47 14.67 7.05
N GLU A 35 -3.78 15.54 6.10
CA GLU A 35 -3.62 15.28 4.66
C GLU A 35 -2.40 16.00 4.05
N GLY A 36 -1.57 16.65 4.86
CA GLY A 36 -0.40 17.41 4.40
C GLY A 36 0.63 16.55 3.65
N TRP A 37 0.62 15.23 3.87
CA TRP A 37 1.42 14.31 3.07
C TRP A 37 1.02 14.33 1.59
N ARG A 38 -0.21 14.72 1.22
CA ARG A 38 -0.65 14.85 -0.18
C ARG A 38 -0.45 16.27 -0.75
N GLU A 39 -0.23 17.26 0.11
CA GLU A 39 -0.27 18.67 -0.27
C GLU A 39 0.79 19.03 -1.31
N GLY A 40 0.37 19.75 -2.36
CA GLY A 40 1.26 20.18 -3.44
C GLY A 40 1.78 19.05 -4.35
N ARG A 41 1.31 17.81 -4.20
CA ARG A 41 1.72 16.66 -5.03
C ARG A 41 0.68 16.36 -6.12
N PRO A 42 1.08 16.19 -7.38
CA PRO A 42 0.15 15.85 -8.46
C PRO A 42 -0.39 14.41 -8.29
N GLU A 43 -1.59 14.18 -8.79
CA GLU A 43 -2.24 12.86 -8.71
C GLU A 43 -1.49 11.79 -9.51
N ASN A 44 -0.81 12.16 -10.61
CA ASN A 44 0.00 11.28 -11.47
C ASN A 44 -0.72 10.00 -11.94
N TYR A 45 -2.05 10.05 -11.98
CA TYR A 45 -2.91 8.97 -12.45
C TYR A 45 -4.21 9.55 -12.99
N SER A 46 -4.72 8.98 -14.07
CA SER A 46 -6.07 9.24 -14.58
C SER A 46 -6.57 7.97 -15.26
N ALA A 47 -7.70 7.45 -14.79
CA ALA A 47 -8.32 6.27 -15.39
C ALA A 47 -8.71 6.52 -16.85
N ASP A 48 -9.13 7.74 -17.18
CA ASP A 48 -9.50 8.14 -18.55
C ASP A 48 -8.29 8.14 -19.49
N LEU A 49 -7.10 8.47 -18.99
CA LEU A 49 -5.87 8.40 -19.77
C LEU A 49 -5.34 6.97 -19.88
N VAL A 50 -5.52 6.13 -18.86
CA VAL A 50 -5.04 4.74 -18.86
C VAL A 50 -5.92 3.83 -19.72
N THR A 51 -7.24 4.02 -19.68
CA THR A 51 -8.22 3.13 -20.36
C THR A 51 -7.93 2.94 -21.86
N PRO A 52 -7.60 3.98 -22.65
CA PRO A 52 -7.24 3.82 -24.05
C PRO A 52 -6.04 2.89 -24.28
N TYR A 53 -5.03 2.89 -23.41
CA TYR A 53 -3.87 1.99 -23.52
C TYR A 53 -4.20 0.54 -23.20
N LEU A 54 -5.23 0.31 -22.39
CA LEU A 54 -5.72 -1.03 -22.08
C LEU A 54 -6.62 -1.61 -23.17
N GLY A 55 -7.15 -0.75 -24.06
CA GLY A 55 -8.14 -1.14 -25.06
C GLY A 55 -9.29 -1.92 -24.42
N SER A 56 -9.45 -3.17 -24.85
CA SER A 56 -10.30 -4.15 -24.15
C SER A 56 -9.41 -4.99 -23.23
N PRO A 57 -9.57 -4.89 -21.89
CA PRO A 57 -8.79 -5.70 -20.97
C PRO A 57 -8.90 -7.20 -21.28
N SER A 58 -7.77 -7.90 -21.21
CA SER A 58 -7.71 -9.37 -21.35
C SER A 58 -8.48 -10.07 -20.24
N GLY A 59 -8.63 -9.44 -19.07
CA GLY A 59 -9.52 -9.93 -18.02
C GLY A 59 -9.53 -9.07 -16.77
N SER A 60 -10.33 -9.50 -15.79
CA SER A 60 -10.38 -8.89 -14.46
C SER A 60 -10.77 -9.91 -13.39
N ALA A 61 -10.44 -9.61 -12.14
CA ALA A 61 -10.75 -10.41 -10.98
C ALA A 61 -11.11 -9.53 -9.77
N SER A 62 -11.60 -10.17 -8.70
CA SER A 62 -11.74 -9.55 -7.38
C SER A 62 -12.54 -8.25 -7.38
N GLY A 63 -13.74 -8.28 -7.97
CA GLY A 63 -14.58 -7.08 -8.08
C GLY A 63 -13.95 -5.95 -8.92
N ARG A 64 -13.07 -6.30 -9.88
CA ARG A 64 -12.27 -5.38 -10.71
C ARG A 64 -11.14 -4.66 -9.96
N ALA A 65 -10.81 -5.10 -8.74
CA ALA A 65 -9.60 -4.63 -8.05
C ALA A 65 -8.33 -5.02 -8.82
N LEU A 66 -8.37 -6.14 -9.53
CA LEU A 66 -7.34 -6.59 -10.46
C LEU A 66 -7.89 -6.55 -11.89
N VAL A 67 -7.18 -5.86 -12.79
CA VAL A 67 -7.46 -5.83 -14.23
C VAL A 67 -6.15 -6.10 -14.98
N TRP A 68 -6.19 -6.89 -16.04
CA TRP A 68 -5.00 -7.16 -16.85
C TRP A 68 -5.27 -7.04 -18.35
N ALA A 69 -4.21 -6.72 -19.08
CA ALA A 69 -4.22 -6.59 -20.52
C ALA A 69 -2.84 -6.92 -21.10
N THR A 70 -2.80 -7.38 -22.35
CA THR A 70 -1.59 -7.34 -23.17
C THR A 70 -1.56 -6.01 -23.92
N LEU A 71 -0.50 -5.23 -23.71
CA LEU A 71 -0.30 -3.94 -24.36
C LEU A 71 0.27 -4.08 -25.76
N ASP A 72 0.22 -2.99 -26.53
CA ASP A 72 0.95 -2.85 -27.78
C ASP A 72 2.44 -3.16 -27.57
N GLY A 73 3.00 -4.03 -28.41
CA GLY A 73 4.37 -4.55 -28.24
C GLY A 73 4.47 -5.81 -27.39
N GLY A 74 3.35 -6.37 -26.91
CA GLY A 74 3.29 -7.69 -26.27
C GLY A 74 3.62 -7.70 -24.77
N LEU A 75 3.77 -6.53 -24.14
CA LEU A 75 4.00 -6.42 -22.69
C LEU A 75 2.74 -6.81 -21.91
N GLY A 76 2.92 -7.49 -20.78
CA GLY A 76 1.85 -7.72 -19.83
C GLY A 76 1.61 -6.49 -18.97
N TYR A 77 0.36 -6.24 -18.60
CA TYR A 77 -0.02 -5.17 -17.68
C TYR A 77 -1.00 -5.69 -16.64
N LEU A 78 -0.76 -5.38 -15.36
CA LEU A 78 -1.64 -5.62 -14.22
C LEU A 78 -1.94 -4.30 -13.50
N ARG A 79 -3.22 -3.92 -13.41
CA ARG A 79 -3.68 -2.84 -12.51
C ARG A 79 -4.19 -3.46 -11.21
N ILE A 80 -3.64 -3.02 -10.09
CA ILE A 80 -4.10 -3.41 -8.74
C ILE A 80 -4.54 -2.16 -7.99
N SER A 81 -5.85 -1.92 -7.90
CA SER A 81 -6.40 -0.66 -7.35
C SER A 81 -6.51 -0.63 -5.84
N THR A 82 -6.48 -1.79 -5.18
CA THR A 82 -6.54 -1.90 -3.73
C THR A 82 -5.92 -3.22 -3.27
N PHE A 83 -5.38 -3.25 -2.05
CA PHE A 83 -5.03 -4.48 -1.33
C PHE A 83 -6.05 -4.77 -0.21
N ALA A 84 -7.28 -4.28 -0.32
CA ALA A 84 -8.31 -4.47 0.70
C ALA A 84 -8.44 -5.94 1.12
N PRO A 85 -8.69 -6.24 2.41
CA PRO A 85 -8.88 -7.61 2.87
C PRO A 85 -9.99 -8.33 2.11
N SER A 86 -9.86 -9.64 1.93
CA SER A 86 -10.85 -10.50 1.26
C SER A 86 -11.04 -10.19 -0.23
N THR A 87 -10.09 -9.50 -0.84
CA THR A 87 -10.06 -9.28 -2.30
C THR A 87 -9.62 -10.56 -3.01
N ASP A 88 -8.85 -11.44 -2.35
CA ASP A 88 -8.36 -12.71 -2.90
C ASP A 88 -7.56 -12.48 -4.21
N LEU A 89 -6.58 -11.56 -4.14
CA LEU A 89 -5.82 -11.12 -5.31
C LEU A 89 -4.91 -12.23 -5.85
N GLY A 90 -4.38 -13.10 -4.99
CA GLY A 90 -3.45 -14.16 -5.37
C GLY A 90 -3.97 -15.02 -6.53
N PRO A 91 -5.12 -15.72 -6.38
CA PRO A 91 -5.72 -16.49 -7.47
C PRO A 91 -6.12 -15.65 -8.68
N GLY A 92 -6.39 -14.36 -8.49
CA GLY A 92 -6.55 -13.41 -9.59
C GLY A 92 -5.27 -13.23 -10.41
N VAL A 93 -4.13 -13.07 -9.74
CA VAL A 93 -2.82 -12.93 -10.39
C VAL A 93 -2.41 -14.23 -11.08
N ASP A 94 -2.70 -15.41 -10.52
CA ASP A 94 -2.48 -16.69 -11.21
C ASP A 94 -3.22 -16.71 -12.56
N ARG A 95 -4.51 -16.33 -12.58
CA ARG A 95 -5.30 -16.25 -13.82
C ARG A 95 -4.78 -15.19 -14.78
N ALA A 96 -4.30 -14.06 -14.27
CA ALA A 96 -3.73 -13.02 -15.10
C ALA A 96 -2.43 -13.48 -15.78
N LEU A 97 -1.52 -14.12 -15.03
CA LEU A 97 -0.28 -14.65 -15.58
C LEU A 97 -0.54 -15.77 -16.60
N GLU A 98 -1.44 -16.70 -16.30
CA GLU A 98 -1.88 -17.73 -17.25
C GLU A 98 -2.47 -17.13 -18.53
N SER A 99 -3.31 -16.09 -18.40
CA SER A 99 -3.93 -15.38 -19.52
C SER A 99 -2.93 -14.58 -20.36
N LEU A 100 -1.89 -14.00 -19.74
CA LEU A 100 -0.88 -13.20 -20.42
C LEU A 100 0.14 -14.09 -21.15
N GLY A 101 0.40 -15.29 -20.62
CA GLY A 101 1.41 -16.20 -21.15
C GLY A 101 2.82 -15.61 -21.09
N ASP A 102 3.65 -15.96 -22.07
CA ASP A 102 5.04 -15.53 -22.14
C ASP A 102 5.17 -14.09 -22.65
N VAL A 103 5.09 -13.12 -21.74
CA VAL A 103 5.33 -11.70 -22.02
C VAL A 103 6.79 -11.30 -21.74
N PRO A 104 7.42 -10.46 -22.59
CA PRO A 104 8.82 -10.06 -22.43
C PRO A 104 9.05 -9.12 -21.23
N GLY A 105 7.99 -8.55 -20.67
CA GLY A 105 8.02 -7.68 -19.50
C GLY A 105 6.61 -7.52 -18.91
N LEU A 106 6.54 -7.27 -17.60
CA LEU A 106 5.29 -7.05 -16.87
C LEU A 106 5.27 -5.66 -16.24
N ILE A 107 4.23 -4.88 -16.52
CA ILE A 107 3.96 -3.60 -15.85
C ILE A 107 2.91 -3.86 -14.76
N ILE A 108 3.22 -3.50 -13.51
CA ILE A 108 2.30 -3.59 -12.38
C ILE A 108 1.97 -2.17 -11.91
N ASP A 109 0.74 -1.73 -12.14
CA ASP A 109 0.27 -0.40 -11.79
C ASP A 109 -0.48 -0.39 -10.46
N VAL A 110 0.20 0.12 -9.43
CA VAL A 110 -0.33 0.34 -8.08
C VAL A 110 -0.53 1.84 -7.78
N ARG A 111 -0.55 2.70 -8.81
CA ARG A 111 -0.92 4.11 -8.64
C ARG A 111 -2.33 4.23 -8.10
N SER A 112 -2.56 5.18 -7.21
CA SER A 112 -3.86 5.41 -6.56
C SER A 112 -4.40 4.16 -5.84
N ASN A 113 -3.50 3.34 -5.29
CA ASN A 113 -3.83 2.22 -4.42
C ASN A 113 -3.52 2.58 -2.95
N GLY A 114 -4.55 2.84 -2.16
CA GLY A 114 -4.41 3.23 -0.75
C GLY A 114 -3.99 2.11 0.21
N GLY A 115 -3.69 0.92 -0.30
CA GLY A 115 -3.29 -0.24 0.48
C GLY A 115 -4.46 -1.11 0.91
N GLY A 116 -4.36 -1.64 2.13
CA GLY A 116 -5.27 -2.63 2.69
C GLY A 116 -4.52 -3.62 3.59
N SER A 117 -4.38 -4.86 3.15
CA SER A 117 -3.82 -5.98 3.92
C SER A 117 -2.43 -6.39 3.44
N ASP A 118 -1.51 -6.59 4.39
CA ASP A 118 -0.21 -7.20 4.14
C ASP A 118 -0.37 -8.62 3.56
N THR A 119 -1.42 -9.37 3.94
CA THR A 119 -1.66 -10.70 3.39
C THR A 119 -1.93 -10.68 1.88
N GLU A 120 -2.69 -9.69 1.40
CA GLU A 120 -2.96 -9.54 -0.04
C GLU A 120 -1.71 -9.07 -0.78
N THR A 121 -0.94 -8.18 -0.14
CA THR A 121 0.36 -7.72 -0.65
C THR A 121 1.33 -8.87 -0.84
N GLU A 122 1.52 -9.69 0.20
CA GLU A 122 2.40 -10.86 0.19
C GLU A 122 1.89 -11.94 -0.78
N ALA A 123 0.56 -12.12 -0.90
CA ALA A 123 -0.02 -13.04 -1.86
C ALA A 123 0.28 -12.64 -3.31
N VAL A 124 0.14 -11.36 -3.66
CA VAL A 124 0.51 -10.86 -5.00
C VAL A 124 2.01 -10.99 -5.22
N ALA A 125 2.82 -10.49 -4.29
CA ALA A 125 4.27 -10.51 -4.40
C ALA A 125 4.82 -11.94 -4.51
N GLY A 126 4.25 -12.93 -3.81
CA GLY A 126 4.69 -14.32 -3.84
C GLY A 126 4.77 -14.95 -5.24
N ARG A 127 4.03 -14.43 -6.22
CA ARG A 127 4.06 -14.88 -7.64
C ARG A 127 5.15 -14.22 -8.47
N LEU A 128 5.93 -13.34 -7.87
CA LEU A 128 6.99 -12.58 -8.51
C LEU A 128 8.36 -12.94 -7.93
N PHE A 129 8.44 -13.72 -6.85
CA PHE A 129 9.71 -14.10 -6.21
C PHE A 129 9.98 -15.59 -6.36
N ASP A 130 11.26 -15.94 -6.53
CA ASP A 130 11.74 -17.31 -6.66
C ASP A 130 12.23 -17.91 -5.33
N ARG A 131 12.46 -17.07 -4.32
CA ARG A 131 12.91 -17.47 -2.98
C ARG A 131 12.41 -16.54 -1.89
N ARG A 132 12.41 -17.05 -0.66
CA ARG A 132 12.13 -16.29 0.57
C ARG A 132 12.99 -15.03 0.63
N THR A 133 12.36 -13.86 0.65
CA THR A 133 13.08 -12.58 0.57
C THR A 133 12.58 -11.60 1.64
N HIS A 134 13.50 -11.06 2.44
CA HIS A 134 13.21 -10.04 3.44
C HIS A 134 12.94 -8.68 2.77
N TYR A 135 11.83 -8.03 3.09
CA TYR A 135 11.48 -6.73 2.49
C TYR A 135 11.27 -5.59 3.51
N ARG A 136 10.87 -5.93 4.75
CA ARG A 136 10.56 -4.94 5.80
C ARG A 136 10.93 -5.47 7.17
N THR A 137 11.45 -4.60 8.02
CA THR A 137 11.56 -4.82 9.46
C THR A 137 10.67 -3.84 10.19
N TYR A 138 10.06 -4.26 11.29
CA TYR A 138 9.22 -3.40 12.12
C TYR A 138 9.34 -3.75 13.60
N ARG A 139 8.86 -2.86 14.48
CA ARG A 139 8.75 -3.10 15.93
C ARG A 139 7.53 -2.42 16.51
N TYR A 140 6.85 -3.10 17.43
CA TYR A 140 5.65 -2.57 18.09
C TYR A 140 5.99 -1.65 19.26
N LYS A 141 5.13 -0.66 19.51
CA LYS A 141 5.12 0.09 20.77
C LYS A 141 4.83 -0.90 21.92
N ALA A 142 5.72 -0.98 22.91
CA ALA A 142 5.64 -1.96 23.99
C ALA A 142 5.19 -1.36 25.34
N GLY A 143 5.36 -0.06 25.53
CA GLY A 143 4.91 0.63 26.74
C GLY A 143 4.85 2.16 26.61
N PRO A 144 4.78 2.91 27.72
CA PRO A 144 4.35 4.31 27.72
C PRO A 144 5.44 5.33 27.32
N ALA A 145 6.71 5.06 27.59
CA ALA A 145 7.80 5.98 27.23
C ALA A 145 7.96 6.05 25.71
N HIS A 146 8.29 7.21 25.11
CA HIS A 146 8.26 7.37 23.65
C HIS A 146 9.12 6.36 22.87
N ASP A 147 10.24 5.93 23.45
CA ASP A 147 11.23 5.01 22.88
C ASP A 147 11.04 3.54 23.31
N ASP A 148 9.97 3.24 24.05
CA ASP A 148 9.68 1.89 24.53
C ASP A 148 9.08 1.00 23.42
N PHE A 149 9.96 0.33 22.67
CA PHE A 149 9.61 -0.58 21.59
C PHE A 149 10.06 -2.01 21.90
N GLY A 150 9.25 -2.96 21.41
CA GLY A 150 9.59 -4.38 21.46
C GLY A 150 10.73 -4.76 20.52
N PRO A 151 11.10 -6.05 20.47
CA PRO A 151 12.10 -6.54 19.54
C PRO A 151 11.69 -6.31 18.08
N GLU A 152 12.69 -6.23 17.22
CA GLU A 152 12.49 -6.13 15.77
C GLU A 152 11.95 -7.45 15.19
N ILE A 153 10.99 -7.32 14.29
CA ILE A 153 10.35 -8.41 13.57
C ILE A 153 10.55 -8.18 12.08
N ARG A 154 10.89 -9.24 11.35
CA ARG A 154 11.15 -9.20 9.91
C ARG A 154 9.99 -9.81 9.13
N SER A 155 9.50 -9.08 8.14
CA SER A 155 8.54 -9.55 7.14
C SER A 155 9.25 -10.08 5.91
N TYR A 156 8.70 -11.14 5.32
CA TYR A 156 9.28 -11.84 4.19
C TYR A 156 8.22 -12.08 3.11
N ILE A 157 8.64 -12.00 1.85
CA ILE A 157 7.87 -12.59 0.76
C ILE A 157 8.29 -14.05 0.65
N GLU A 158 7.32 -14.95 0.74
CA GLU A 158 7.48 -16.36 0.41
C GLU A 158 6.98 -16.60 -1.02
N PRO A 159 7.75 -17.28 -1.89
CA PRO A 159 7.27 -17.72 -3.19
C PRO A 159 6.01 -18.55 -3.04
N ALA A 160 4.98 -18.20 -3.80
CA ALA A 160 3.66 -18.82 -3.70
C ALA A 160 2.89 -18.69 -5.03
N GLY A 161 1.75 -19.38 -5.11
CA GLY A 161 0.88 -19.37 -6.28
C GLY A 161 1.13 -20.55 -7.23
N ARG A 162 0.25 -20.66 -8.22
CA ARG A 162 0.36 -21.68 -9.27
C ARG A 162 1.23 -21.20 -10.41
N GLU A 163 1.09 -19.92 -10.76
CA GLU A 163 1.89 -19.26 -11.77
C GLU A 163 2.95 -18.39 -11.13
N ARG A 164 4.09 -18.21 -11.80
CA ARG A 164 5.16 -17.31 -11.37
C ARG A 164 5.72 -16.53 -12.56
N TYR A 165 6.03 -15.26 -12.35
CA TYR A 165 6.70 -14.42 -13.33
C TYR A 165 8.10 -14.01 -12.86
N ASP A 166 9.11 -14.60 -13.51
CA ASP A 166 10.53 -14.37 -13.19
C ASP A 166 11.18 -13.28 -14.07
N GLY A 167 10.43 -12.77 -15.06
CA GLY A 167 10.93 -11.78 -16.03
C GLY A 167 11.05 -10.35 -15.47
N PRO A 168 11.41 -9.38 -16.34
CA PRO A 168 11.51 -7.97 -15.98
C PRO A 168 10.17 -7.37 -15.54
N VAL A 169 10.17 -6.65 -14.42
CA VAL A 169 8.96 -5.99 -13.90
C VAL A 169 9.17 -4.48 -13.78
N VAL A 170 8.18 -3.70 -14.22
CA VAL A 170 8.07 -2.27 -13.93
C VAL A 170 6.91 -2.07 -12.96
N VAL A 171 7.14 -1.40 -11.84
CA VAL A 171 6.07 -1.01 -10.91
C VAL A 171 5.77 0.47 -11.07
N LEU A 172 4.53 0.81 -11.36
CA LEU A 172 4.06 2.19 -11.40
C LEU A 172 3.47 2.58 -10.05
N GLN A 173 3.97 3.66 -9.47
CA GLN A 173 3.56 4.17 -8.16
C GLN A 173 3.37 5.69 -8.19
N ASN A 174 2.55 6.20 -7.26
CA ASN A 174 2.36 7.64 -7.09
C ASN A 174 2.17 7.98 -5.61
N ARG A 175 1.96 9.26 -5.32
CA ARG A 175 1.73 9.70 -3.94
C ARG A 175 0.56 9.02 -3.26
N SER A 176 -0.45 8.57 -4.00
CA SER A 176 -1.60 7.83 -3.48
C SER A 176 -1.37 6.32 -3.31
N THR A 177 -0.22 5.79 -3.73
CA THR A 177 0.26 4.46 -3.36
C THR A 177 0.67 4.53 -1.89
N TYR A 178 -0.17 3.99 -1.00
CA TYR A 178 -0.06 4.20 0.45
C TYR A 178 -0.25 2.89 1.21
N SER A 179 0.31 2.81 2.41
CA SER A 179 0.14 1.70 3.34
C SER A 179 0.55 0.35 2.77
N ALA A 180 -0.29 -0.69 2.82
CA ALA A 180 0.09 -2.01 2.30
C ALA A 180 0.53 -1.97 0.81
N ALA A 181 0.08 -0.99 0.02
CA ALA A 181 0.57 -0.80 -1.33
C ALA A 181 2.01 -0.27 -1.38
N GLU A 182 2.43 0.51 -0.39
CA GLU A 182 3.84 0.86 -0.20
C GLU A 182 4.65 -0.36 0.26
N ASP A 183 4.11 -1.21 1.12
CA ASP A 183 4.77 -2.48 1.48
C ASP A 183 5.01 -3.36 0.24
N PHE A 184 4.06 -3.39 -0.70
CA PHE A 184 4.25 -4.05 -2.00
C PHE A 184 5.41 -3.42 -2.78
N VAL A 185 5.48 -2.09 -2.84
CA VAL A 185 6.60 -1.38 -3.48
C VAL A 185 7.94 -1.72 -2.81
N LEU A 186 8.00 -1.76 -1.48
CA LEU A 186 9.20 -2.12 -0.72
C LEU A 186 9.65 -3.55 -1.02
N ALA A 187 8.71 -4.49 -1.12
CA ALA A 187 8.99 -5.84 -1.60
C ALA A 187 9.59 -5.79 -3.01
N MET A 188 8.90 -5.15 -3.95
CA MET A 188 9.34 -5.09 -5.34
C MET A 188 10.70 -4.39 -5.52
N ARG A 189 11.07 -3.47 -4.63
CA ARG A 189 12.39 -2.81 -4.62
C ARG A 189 13.55 -3.78 -4.40
N VAL A 190 13.34 -4.85 -3.63
CA VAL A 190 14.37 -5.87 -3.35
C VAL A 190 14.30 -7.05 -4.32
N ARG A 191 13.33 -7.08 -5.23
CA ARG A 191 13.22 -8.08 -6.28
C ARG A 191 14.23 -7.79 -7.40
N PRO A 192 15.02 -8.78 -7.85
CA PRO A 192 15.85 -8.63 -9.05
C PRO A 192 15.03 -8.26 -10.29
N ASN A 193 15.63 -7.55 -11.23
CA ASN A 193 14.99 -7.16 -12.50
C ASN A 193 13.69 -6.35 -12.33
N THR A 194 13.60 -5.54 -11.27
CA THR A 194 12.47 -4.63 -11.05
C THR A 194 12.90 -3.17 -11.15
N THR A 195 12.09 -2.37 -11.84
CA THR A 195 12.24 -0.91 -11.92
C THR A 195 11.01 -0.23 -11.34
N LEU A 196 11.20 0.70 -10.41
CA LEU A 196 10.12 1.54 -9.87
C LEU A 196 10.04 2.83 -10.70
N VAL A 197 8.83 3.21 -11.13
CA VAL A 197 8.60 4.38 -12.00
C VAL A 197 7.40 5.17 -11.48
N GLY A 198 7.49 6.50 -11.56
CA GLY A 198 6.41 7.42 -11.19
C GLY A 198 6.87 8.42 -10.16
N ASP A 199 6.15 8.54 -9.06
CA ASP A 199 6.44 9.46 -7.96
C ASP A 199 6.87 8.70 -6.69
N SER A 200 7.28 9.40 -5.63
CA SER A 200 7.37 8.78 -4.31
C SER A 200 5.98 8.33 -3.83
N THR A 201 5.94 7.23 -3.09
CA THR A 201 4.72 6.72 -2.45
C THR A 201 4.25 7.68 -1.37
N GLY A 202 3.11 7.41 -0.75
CA GLY A 202 2.56 8.25 0.31
C GLY A 202 3.16 8.01 1.69
N GLY A 203 3.97 6.96 1.89
CA GLY A 203 4.24 6.43 3.22
C GLY A 203 3.17 5.44 3.67
N GLY A 204 3.06 5.28 4.99
CA GLY A 204 1.94 4.61 5.62
C GLY A 204 2.25 3.19 6.05
N ALA A 205 3.47 2.90 6.43
CA ALA A 205 3.86 1.70 7.12
C ALA A 205 3.68 1.82 8.64
N GLY A 206 2.78 2.66 9.17
CA GLY A 206 2.51 2.82 10.62
C GLY A 206 1.54 1.80 11.27
N ASN A 207 0.85 0.97 10.48
CA ASN A 207 -0.11 -0.08 10.89
C ASN A 207 -1.03 0.38 12.04
N PRO A 208 -2.06 1.14 11.70
CA PRO A 208 -2.84 1.86 12.69
C PRO A 208 -3.59 0.93 13.64
N ILE A 209 -3.69 1.34 14.90
CA ILE A 209 -4.61 0.80 15.90
C ILE A 209 -5.68 1.84 16.22
N GLY A 210 -6.89 1.38 16.45
CA GLY A 210 -7.96 2.22 16.91
C GLY A 210 -8.31 2.02 18.39
N ARG A 211 -8.78 3.11 19.00
CA ARG A 211 -9.19 3.21 20.40
C ARG A 211 -10.44 4.07 20.49
N GLU A 212 -11.42 3.57 21.23
CA GLU A 212 -12.58 4.38 21.61
C GLU A 212 -12.17 5.32 22.76
N LEU A 213 -12.55 6.59 22.62
CA LEU A 213 -12.39 7.62 23.65
C LEU A 213 -13.57 7.57 24.63
N PRO A 214 -13.44 8.09 25.87
CA PRO A 214 -14.50 8.00 26.88
C PRO A 214 -15.86 8.59 26.47
N ASN A 215 -15.90 9.46 25.46
CA ASN A 215 -17.11 10.07 24.90
C ASN A 215 -17.67 9.31 23.67
N GLY A 216 -17.17 8.11 23.37
CA GLY A 216 -17.60 7.27 22.26
C GLY A 216 -17.00 7.64 20.89
N TRP A 217 -16.11 8.63 20.85
CA TRP A 217 -15.36 8.97 19.64
C TRP A 217 -14.25 7.95 19.39
N TYR A 218 -13.69 7.94 18.19
CA TYR A 218 -12.66 6.99 17.81
C TYR A 218 -11.37 7.70 17.43
N LEU A 219 -10.26 7.27 18.03
CA LEU A 219 -8.93 7.71 17.67
C LEU A 219 -8.17 6.53 17.04
N ARG A 220 -7.64 6.75 15.85
CA ARG A 220 -6.77 5.84 15.14
C ARG A 220 -5.37 6.44 15.08
N VAL A 221 -4.36 5.67 15.44
CA VAL A 221 -2.94 6.10 15.45
C VAL A 221 -2.03 4.95 15.08
N SER A 222 -0.85 5.26 14.53
CA SER A 222 0.19 4.27 14.23
C SER A 222 0.64 3.51 15.48
N ARG A 223 0.79 2.19 15.38
CA ARG A 223 1.10 1.31 16.54
C ARG A 223 2.49 0.67 16.48
N TRP A 224 3.16 0.80 15.35
CA TRP A 224 4.50 0.27 15.14
C TRP A 224 5.38 1.26 14.39
N GLN A 225 6.65 0.92 14.30
CA GLN A 225 7.65 1.58 13.48
C GLN A 225 8.16 0.59 12.46
N ALA A 226 8.31 0.98 11.19
CA ALA A 226 8.74 0.09 10.12
C ALA A 226 9.78 0.76 9.19
N TRP A 227 10.68 -0.05 8.64
CA TRP A 227 11.70 0.37 7.68
C TRP A 227 11.95 -0.72 6.64
N ALA A 228 12.48 -0.31 5.50
CA ALA A 228 12.82 -1.19 4.40
C ALA A 228 13.94 -2.16 4.79
N ALA A 229 14.11 -3.24 4.01
CA ALA A 229 15.13 -4.25 4.26
C ALA A 229 16.58 -3.73 4.32
N ASP A 230 16.85 -2.58 3.69
CA ASP A 230 18.14 -1.89 3.71
C ASP A 230 18.34 -0.97 4.94
N GLY A 231 17.35 -0.88 5.84
CA GLY A 231 17.38 -0.01 7.01
C GLY A 231 16.76 1.37 6.78
N THR A 232 16.34 1.70 5.56
CA THR A 232 15.83 3.04 5.24
C THR A 232 14.41 3.25 5.77
N TRP A 233 14.22 4.40 6.41
CA TRP A 233 12.95 4.83 6.96
C TRP A 233 12.16 5.65 5.93
N TYR A 234 11.04 5.13 5.44
CA TYR A 234 10.19 5.79 4.44
C TYR A 234 8.89 6.37 5.01
N GLU A 235 8.56 6.11 6.28
CA GLU A 235 7.33 6.65 6.90
C GLU A 235 7.30 8.18 6.82
N GLY A 236 6.21 8.73 6.25
CA GLY A 236 6.01 10.16 6.02
C GLY A 236 6.75 10.74 4.80
N LEU A 237 7.74 10.03 4.24
CA LEU A 237 8.52 10.45 3.08
C LEU A 237 7.97 9.84 1.78
N GLY A 238 7.75 8.51 1.78
CA GLY A 238 7.56 7.68 0.60
C GLY A 238 8.84 7.43 -0.19
#